data_AF-A0A8C6UD58-F1
#
_entry.id   AF-A0A8C6UD58-F1
#
_cell.length_a   1.000
_cell.length_b   1.000
_cell.length_c   1.000
_cell.angle_alpha   90.00
_cell.angle_beta   90.00
_cell.angle_gamma   90.00
#
_symmetry.space_group_name_H-M   'P 1'
#
loop_
_entity.id
_entity.type
_entity.pdbx_description
1 polymer ?
#
loop_
_entity_poly.entity_id
_entity_poly.type
_entity_poly.pdbx_seq_one_letter_code
_entity_poly.pdbx_strand_id
1 'polypeptide(L)'
;SSKKQSKRNKTALLDILSVDRRRILQKVQEHNLITNREYRNLNGIYKEDEEGHIVELLDKIMGKGDETCQHFLDLLETDDIKGTYPELKSLQLRHTSPAVTAPVQETCPYPVNTIPRGICLILNNINFENNELKKRRGKWKNLNVVIFYWLGLRVLMCEDQTETEMSHILTYVFICCILSHGKKEVVFGTDKKTIPIKDVTRTFKSSNNSPLTGKPKIFLIQACQGNDYQRGVVEKDLETDEGSVGSVPEEADVLVAIATVENCASFRNTAKGSWFIQSLCQQLREGCSRGDDIHSILQCVNSDVSQKEGSNLPGLIKQMPEIRYTLRKKLLLSPFNTEA
;
A
#
# COMPACT_ATOMS: atom_id res chain seq x y z
N SER A 1 -12.14 -18.77 0.80
CA SER A 1 -13.23 -18.77 1.78
C SER A 1 -14.30 -17.82 1.29
N SER A 2 -15.48 -18.35 1.01
CA SER A 2 -16.65 -17.65 0.46
C SER A 2 -17.07 -16.46 1.32
N LYS A 3 -16.87 -16.53 2.65
CA LYS A 3 -17.08 -15.46 3.62
C LYS A 3 -16.14 -14.28 3.41
N LYS A 4 -14.87 -14.51 3.03
CA LYS A 4 -13.95 -13.42 2.65
C LYS A 4 -14.37 -12.77 1.33
N GLN A 5 -14.89 -13.55 0.39
CA GLN A 5 -15.38 -13.05 -0.90
C GLN A 5 -16.64 -12.19 -0.73
N SER A 6 -17.64 -12.68 0.02
CA SER A 6 -18.84 -11.91 0.36
C SER A 6 -18.50 -10.63 1.13
N LYS A 7 -17.47 -10.65 1.99
CA LYS A 7 -16.99 -9.45 2.69
C LYS A 7 -16.32 -8.45 1.75
N ARG A 8 -15.51 -8.92 0.79
CA ARG A 8 -14.82 -8.06 -0.21
C ARG A 8 -15.82 -7.39 -1.15
N ASN A 9 -16.87 -8.12 -1.54
CA ASN A 9 -17.90 -7.63 -2.44
C ASN A 9 -19.09 -6.97 -1.72
N LYS A 10 -19.07 -6.85 -0.37
CA LYS A 10 -20.21 -6.40 0.42
C LYS A 10 -20.80 -5.07 -0.06
N THR A 11 -19.96 -4.08 -0.35
CA THR A 11 -20.40 -2.75 -0.81
C THR A 11 -21.02 -2.79 -2.20
N ALA A 12 -20.44 -3.58 -3.12
CA ALA A 12 -20.98 -3.71 -4.47
C ALA A 12 -22.27 -4.56 -4.49
N LEU A 13 -22.35 -5.61 -3.67
CA LEU A 13 -23.57 -6.39 -3.49
C LEU A 13 -24.68 -5.57 -2.85
N LEU A 14 -24.34 -4.64 -1.95
CA LEU A 14 -25.32 -3.75 -1.35
C LEU A 14 -25.95 -2.84 -2.41
N ASP A 15 -25.13 -2.20 -3.24
CA ASP A 15 -25.61 -1.30 -4.31
C ASP A 15 -26.48 -2.05 -5.32
N ILE A 16 -26.02 -3.22 -5.78
CA ILE A 16 -26.72 -4.01 -6.80
C ILE A 16 -28.02 -4.64 -6.26
N LEU A 17 -27.99 -5.23 -5.05
CA LEU A 17 -29.16 -5.93 -4.50
C LEU A 17 -30.22 -4.97 -3.94
N SER A 18 -29.88 -3.70 -3.74
CA SER A 18 -30.85 -2.66 -3.35
C SER A 18 -31.84 -2.33 -4.47
N VAL A 19 -31.50 -2.66 -5.73
CA VAL A 19 -32.38 -2.45 -6.91
C VAL A 19 -33.73 -3.19 -6.81
N ASP A 20 -33.76 -4.42 -6.26
CA ASP A 20 -35.02 -5.16 -6.00
C ASP A 20 -34.95 -6.05 -4.75
N ARG A 21 -34.88 -5.39 -3.59
CA ARG A 21 -34.77 -6.08 -2.28
C ARG A 21 -35.80 -7.19 -2.06
N ARG A 22 -37.03 -7.07 -2.59
CA ARG A 22 -38.10 -8.05 -2.37
C ARG A 22 -37.78 -9.36 -3.09
N ARG A 23 -37.29 -9.27 -4.33
CA ARG A 23 -36.92 -10.44 -5.13
C ARG A 23 -35.77 -11.23 -4.50
N ILE A 24 -34.72 -10.55 -4.02
CA ILE A 24 -33.59 -11.25 -3.39
C ILE A 24 -33.98 -11.83 -2.04
N LEU A 25 -34.76 -11.14 -1.21
CA LEU A 25 -35.24 -11.66 0.08
C LEU A 25 -36.11 -12.92 -0.09
N GLN A 26 -37.00 -12.93 -1.09
CA GLN A 26 -37.81 -14.09 -1.42
C GLN A 26 -36.94 -15.28 -1.85
N LYS A 27 -35.92 -15.03 -2.68
CA LYS A 27 -35.03 -16.08 -3.19
C LYS A 27 -34.10 -16.65 -2.12
N VAL A 28 -33.60 -15.82 -1.22
CA VAL A 28 -32.80 -16.28 -0.07
C VAL A 28 -33.64 -17.13 0.89
N GLN A 29 -34.95 -16.84 1.02
CA GLN A 29 -35.87 -17.68 1.79
C GLN A 29 -36.18 -19.00 1.08
N GLU A 30 -36.47 -18.98 -0.23
CA GLU A 30 -36.73 -20.18 -1.04
C GLU A 30 -35.57 -21.19 -0.98
N HIS A 31 -34.33 -20.70 -0.91
CA HIS A 31 -33.12 -21.52 -0.79
C HIS A 31 -32.71 -21.85 0.66
N ASN A 32 -33.57 -21.59 1.65
CA ASN A 32 -33.33 -21.87 3.08
C ASN A 32 -32.08 -21.21 3.69
N LEU A 33 -31.58 -20.12 3.09
CA LEU A 33 -30.42 -19.38 3.61
C LEU A 33 -30.79 -18.53 4.84
N ILE A 34 -32.07 -18.17 4.94
CA ILE A 34 -32.67 -17.50 6.11
C ILE A 34 -33.92 -18.25 6.56
N THR A 35 -34.23 -18.23 7.86
CA THR A 35 -35.44 -18.86 8.39
C THR A 35 -36.68 -17.99 8.20
N ASN A 36 -37.87 -18.58 8.28
CA ASN A 36 -39.16 -17.87 8.18
C ASN A 36 -39.34 -16.76 9.24
N ARG A 37 -38.67 -16.87 10.39
CA ARG A 37 -38.65 -15.80 11.40
C ARG A 37 -37.77 -14.63 10.95
N GLU A 38 -36.65 -14.93 10.32
CA GLU A 38 -35.69 -13.93 9.83
C GLU A 38 -36.21 -13.19 8.61
N TYR A 39 -36.85 -13.91 7.69
CA TYR A 39 -37.55 -13.29 6.57
C TYR A 39 -38.64 -12.31 7.04
N ARG A 40 -39.46 -12.70 8.03
CA ARG A 40 -40.48 -11.81 8.60
C ARG A 40 -39.89 -10.60 9.33
N ASN A 41 -38.74 -10.74 9.98
CA ASN A 41 -38.04 -9.60 10.60
C ASN A 41 -37.48 -8.64 9.55
N LEU A 42 -36.84 -9.18 8.50
CA LEU A 42 -36.28 -8.39 7.39
C LEU A 42 -37.38 -7.74 6.53
N ASN A 43 -38.53 -8.38 6.39
CA ASN A 43 -39.68 -7.91 5.61
C ASN A 43 -40.69 -7.07 6.44
N GLY A 44 -40.52 -7.03 7.77
CA GLY A 44 -41.54 -6.55 8.71
C GLY A 44 -41.26 -5.21 9.40
N ILE A 45 -40.15 -4.54 9.08
CA ILE A 45 -39.78 -3.28 9.74
C ILE A 45 -39.93 -2.13 8.75
N TYR A 46 -40.97 -1.31 8.97
CA TYR A 46 -41.10 0.06 8.45
C TYR A 46 -39.95 0.92 9.01
N LYS A 47 -38.74 0.76 8.49
CA LYS A 47 -37.66 1.73 8.62
C LYS A 47 -37.35 2.25 7.22
N GLU A 48 -37.33 3.57 7.10
CA GLU A 48 -37.28 4.38 5.87
C GLU A 48 -35.95 4.29 5.10
N ASP A 49 -35.16 3.23 5.31
CA ASP A 49 -33.83 3.10 4.71
C ASP A 49 -33.75 1.81 3.88
N GLU A 50 -33.85 1.97 2.55
CA GLU A 50 -33.89 0.87 1.59
C GLU A 50 -32.58 0.07 1.55
N GLU A 51 -31.46 0.69 1.94
CA GLU A 51 -30.15 0.04 2.06
C GLU A 51 -30.05 -0.81 3.35
N GLY A 52 -30.74 -0.39 4.41
CA GLY A 52 -30.68 -1.04 5.72
C GLY A 52 -31.12 -2.51 5.72
N HIS A 53 -32.12 -2.87 4.91
CA HIS A 53 -32.59 -4.27 4.80
C HIS A 53 -31.55 -5.18 4.13
N ILE A 54 -30.81 -4.67 3.15
CA ILE A 54 -29.78 -5.43 2.43
C ILE A 54 -28.51 -5.56 3.28
N VAL A 55 -28.15 -4.51 4.05
CA VAL A 55 -27.07 -4.60 5.04
C VAL A 55 -27.34 -5.72 6.04
N GLU A 56 -28.54 -5.75 6.63
CA GLU A 56 -28.90 -6.75 7.64
C GLU A 56 -28.96 -8.16 7.05
N LEU A 57 -29.45 -8.30 5.82
CA LEU A 57 -29.44 -9.56 5.06
C LEU A 57 -28.01 -10.07 4.85
N LEU A 58 -27.11 -9.22 4.35
CA LEU A 58 -25.71 -9.59 4.08
C LEU A 58 -24.96 -9.91 5.38
N ASP A 59 -25.16 -9.14 6.45
CA ASP A 59 -24.55 -9.40 7.76
C ASP A 59 -25.03 -10.72 8.38
N LYS A 60 -26.32 -11.02 8.23
CA LYS A 60 -26.87 -12.30 8.68
C LYS A 60 -26.32 -13.49 7.90
N ILE A 61 -26.19 -13.38 6.58
CA ILE A 61 -25.58 -14.43 5.74
C ILE A 61 -24.10 -14.62 6.11
N MET A 62 -23.35 -13.53 6.29
CA MET A 62 -21.95 -13.60 6.72
C MET A 62 -21.78 -14.13 8.15
N GLY A 63 -22.78 -13.96 9.02
CA GLY A 63 -22.82 -14.49 10.38
C GLY A 63 -22.98 -16.00 10.46
N LYS A 64 -23.63 -16.63 9.47
CA LYS A 64 -23.97 -18.08 9.48
C LYS A 64 -22.86 -19.03 9.04
N GLY A 65 -21.70 -18.52 8.63
CA GLY A 65 -20.52 -19.33 8.28
C GLY A 65 -20.24 -19.43 6.78
N ASP A 66 -19.16 -20.14 6.43
CA ASP A 66 -18.59 -20.16 5.07
C ASP A 66 -19.47 -20.90 4.05
N GLU A 67 -20.11 -21.99 4.48
CA GLU A 67 -21.03 -22.79 3.65
C GLU A 67 -22.25 -21.99 3.22
N THR A 68 -22.87 -21.25 4.16
CA THR A 68 -24.03 -20.38 3.86
C THR A 68 -23.64 -19.24 2.92
N CYS A 69 -22.43 -18.69 3.06
CA CYS A 69 -21.91 -17.67 2.13
C CYS A 69 -21.69 -18.24 0.73
N GLN A 70 -21.22 -19.49 0.62
CA GLN A 70 -21.04 -20.16 -0.66
C GLN A 70 -22.38 -20.40 -1.35
N HIS A 71 -23.36 -20.95 -0.65
CA HIS A 71 -24.70 -21.14 -1.21
C HIS A 71 -25.37 -19.83 -1.61
N PHE A 72 -25.09 -18.73 -0.90
CA PHE A 72 -25.57 -17.41 -1.31
C PHE A 72 -24.90 -16.91 -2.60
N LEU A 73 -23.58 -17.06 -2.75
CA LEU A 73 -22.89 -16.73 -4.00
C LEU A 73 -23.40 -17.60 -5.16
N ASP A 74 -23.70 -18.87 -4.89
CA ASP A 74 -24.27 -19.77 -5.87
C ASP A 74 -25.67 -19.34 -6.33
N LEU A 75 -26.50 -18.87 -5.40
CA LEU A 75 -27.79 -18.27 -5.69
C LEU A 75 -27.65 -17.03 -6.60
N LEU A 76 -26.70 -16.15 -6.30
CA LEU A 76 -26.45 -14.94 -7.10
C LEU A 76 -26.02 -15.23 -8.54
N GLU A 77 -25.50 -16.43 -8.79
CA GLU A 77 -25.10 -16.85 -10.13
C GLU A 77 -26.20 -17.53 -10.95
N THR A 78 -27.36 -17.81 -10.36
CA THR A 78 -28.49 -18.39 -11.09
C THR A 78 -29.05 -17.43 -12.13
N ASP A 79 -29.53 -17.97 -13.25
CA ASP A 79 -30.02 -17.16 -14.38
C ASP A 79 -31.23 -16.28 -14.02
N ASP A 80 -32.07 -16.73 -13.09
CA ASP A 80 -33.22 -15.97 -12.55
C ASP A 80 -32.75 -14.69 -11.81
N ILE A 81 -31.67 -14.80 -11.02
CA ILE A 81 -31.08 -13.65 -10.31
C ILE A 81 -30.29 -12.76 -11.27
N LYS A 82 -29.45 -13.32 -12.15
CA LYS A 82 -28.69 -12.55 -13.15
C LYS A 82 -29.59 -11.81 -14.15
N GLY A 83 -30.79 -12.32 -14.41
CA GLY A 83 -31.81 -11.64 -15.22
C GLY A 83 -32.39 -10.40 -14.52
N THR A 84 -32.54 -10.46 -13.19
CA THR A 84 -33.04 -9.33 -12.37
C THR A 84 -31.93 -8.31 -12.10
N TYR A 85 -30.69 -8.78 -11.92
CA TYR A 85 -29.52 -7.96 -11.57
C TYR A 85 -28.39 -8.14 -12.61
N PRO A 86 -28.47 -7.46 -13.76
CA PRO A 86 -27.48 -7.61 -14.83
C PRO A 86 -26.07 -7.19 -14.40
N GLU A 87 -25.95 -6.25 -13.44
CA GLU A 87 -24.67 -5.79 -12.89
C GLU A 87 -23.94 -6.83 -12.04
N LEU A 88 -24.61 -7.92 -11.66
CA LEU A 88 -23.93 -9.08 -11.07
C LEU A 88 -22.95 -9.74 -12.05
N LYS A 89 -23.12 -9.55 -13.37
CA LYS A 89 -22.21 -10.10 -14.39
C LYS A 89 -20.83 -9.42 -14.41
N SER A 90 -20.78 -8.14 -14.02
CA SER A 90 -19.52 -7.39 -13.86
C SER A 90 -18.79 -7.69 -12.55
N LEU A 91 -19.48 -8.28 -11.57
CA LEU A 91 -18.86 -8.77 -10.35
C LEU A 91 -18.30 -10.17 -10.55
N GLN A 92 -17.01 -10.35 -10.24
CA GLN A 92 -16.41 -11.68 -10.13
C GLN A 92 -16.96 -12.40 -8.88
N LEU A 93 -18.11 -13.06 -9.04
CA LEU A 93 -18.83 -13.79 -7.99
C LEU A 93 -18.19 -15.15 -7.69
N ARG A 94 -17.61 -15.82 -8.70
CA ARG A 94 -16.77 -17.02 -8.56
C ARG A 94 -15.48 -16.88 -9.36
N HIS A 95 -14.38 -17.39 -8.79
CA HIS A 95 -13.22 -17.80 -9.58
C HIS A 95 -13.54 -19.16 -10.22
N THR A 96 -14.10 -19.17 -11.43
CA THR A 96 -14.14 -20.38 -12.26
C THR A 96 -12.83 -20.48 -13.03
N SER A 97 -11.98 -21.45 -12.69
CA SER A 97 -10.77 -21.76 -13.46
C SER A 97 -11.13 -22.18 -14.90
N PRO A 98 -10.60 -21.51 -15.94
CA PRO A 98 -10.40 -22.13 -17.24
C PRO A 98 -9.12 -22.98 -17.21
N ALA A 99 -9.04 -23.88 -18.18
CA ALA A 99 -8.01 -24.91 -18.34
C ALA A 99 -6.56 -24.44 -18.09
N VAL A 100 -5.82 -25.33 -17.39
CA VAL A 100 -4.36 -25.41 -17.22
C VAL A 100 -3.55 -24.26 -17.82
N THR A 101 -3.54 -23.14 -17.12
CA THR A 101 -2.36 -22.29 -16.99
C THR A 101 -2.01 -22.31 -15.50
N ALA A 102 -0.71 -22.37 -15.18
CA ALA A 102 -0.18 -22.60 -13.84
C ALA A 102 -1.01 -21.88 -12.75
N PRO A 103 -1.23 -22.48 -11.56
CA PRO A 103 -1.98 -21.82 -10.51
C PRO A 103 -1.35 -20.44 -10.29
N VAL A 104 -2.10 -19.38 -10.57
CA VAL A 104 -1.79 -18.06 -10.05
C VAL A 104 -1.82 -18.27 -8.55
N GLN A 105 -0.66 -18.49 -7.97
CA GLN A 105 -0.52 -18.59 -6.53
C GLN A 105 -1.07 -17.27 -6.00
N GLU A 106 -2.24 -17.30 -5.37
CA GLU A 106 -2.61 -16.23 -4.45
C GLU A 106 -1.49 -16.16 -3.42
N THR A 107 -0.56 -15.22 -3.63
CA THR A 107 0.59 -15.08 -2.76
C THR A 107 0.07 -14.61 -1.41
N CYS A 108 0.13 -15.49 -0.41
CA CYS A 108 -0.13 -15.10 0.98
C CYS A 108 0.74 -13.86 1.29
N PRO A 109 0.16 -12.76 1.79
CA PRO A 109 0.91 -11.55 2.12
C PRO A 109 2.04 -11.84 3.11
N TYR A 110 3.05 -10.97 3.17
CA TYR A 110 4.06 -11.06 4.21
C TYR A 110 3.42 -11.03 5.61
N PRO A 111 3.82 -11.92 6.54
CA PRO A 111 3.30 -11.92 7.90
C PRO A 111 3.92 -10.77 8.69
N VAL A 112 3.20 -9.65 8.78
CA VAL A 112 3.64 -8.44 9.51
C VAL A 112 2.76 -8.17 10.73
N ASN A 113 2.35 -9.21 11.44
CA ASN A 113 1.28 -9.14 12.45
C ASN A 113 1.80 -8.95 13.89
N THR A 114 3.12 -8.92 14.09
CA THR A 114 3.73 -8.73 15.42
C THR A 114 3.72 -7.26 15.82
N ILE A 115 3.58 -6.94 17.11
CA ILE A 115 3.74 -5.57 17.62
C ILE A 115 4.92 -5.55 18.61
N PRO A 116 5.91 -4.67 18.43
CA PRO A 116 6.08 -3.78 17.27
C PRO A 116 6.33 -4.57 15.97
N ARG A 117 5.82 -4.07 14.84
CA ARG A 117 5.97 -4.72 13.50
C ARG A 117 7.42 -4.72 13.02
N GLY A 118 8.21 -3.80 13.56
CA GLY A 118 9.63 -3.60 13.26
C GLY A 118 10.06 -2.20 13.69
N ILE A 119 11.34 -1.90 13.46
CA ILE A 119 11.91 -0.57 13.69
C ILE A 119 11.75 0.24 12.39
N CYS A 120 11.20 1.44 12.51
CA CYS A 120 11.26 2.47 11.47
C CYS A 120 12.36 3.47 11.84
N LEU A 121 13.47 3.44 11.12
CA LEU A 121 14.55 4.42 11.29
C LEU A 121 14.30 5.60 10.36
N ILE A 122 14.40 6.81 10.91
CA ILE A 122 14.32 8.06 10.15
C ILE A 122 15.66 8.79 10.34
N LEU A 123 16.44 8.86 9.27
CA LEU A 123 17.67 9.64 9.19
C LEU A 123 17.35 11.00 8.57
N ASN A 124 17.42 12.07 9.36
CA ASN A 124 17.05 13.42 8.95
C ASN A 124 18.24 14.38 9.01
N ASN A 125 19.00 14.47 7.92
CA ASN A 125 20.16 15.35 7.82
C ASN A 125 19.73 16.74 7.34
N ILE A 126 19.84 17.73 8.21
CA ILE A 126 19.43 19.11 8.01
C ILE A 126 20.64 20.02 7.82
N ASN A 127 21.62 19.88 8.71
CA ASN A 127 22.82 20.70 8.78
C ASN A 127 24.02 19.89 8.25
N PHE A 128 24.77 20.49 7.33
CA PHE A 128 25.93 19.86 6.70
C PHE A 128 27.16 20.72 6.98
N GLU A 129 28.30 20.06 7.15
CA GLU A 129 29.56 20.74 7.38
C GLU A 129 29.88 21.67 6.21
N ASN A 130 30.36 22.88 6.51
CA ASN A 130 30.78 23.92 5.56
C ASN A 130 29.69 24.39 4.56
N ASN A 131 29.63 25.70 4.32
CA ASN A 131 28.55 26.39 3.58
C ASN A 131 28.33 25.98 2.10
N GLU A 132 29.01 24.95 1.59
CA GLU A 132 28.87 24.46 0.22
C GLU A 132 27.56 23.70 -0.01
N LEU A 133 27.13 22.89 0.98
CA LEU A 133 25.81 22.27 0.94
C LEU A 133 24.82 23.16 1.69
N LYS A 134 23.79 23.64 0.97
CA LYS A 134 22.77 24.50 1.56
C LYS A 134 22.04 23.75 2.68
N LYS A 135 21.88 24.40 3.84
CA LYS A 135 21.04 23.90 4.93
C LYS A 135 19.66 23.47 4.42
N ARG A 136 19.25 22.26 4.79
CA ARG A 136 17.99 21.69 4.31
C ARG A 136 16.82 22.24 5.12
N ARG A 137 16.22 23.36 4.68
CA ARG A 137 15.03 23.98 5.32
C ARG A 137 13.73 23.27 4.98
N GLY A 138 12.95 22.93 6.00
CA GLY A 138 11.61 22.37 5.88
C GLY A 138 11.38 21.39 7.02
N LYS A 139 10.29 21.58 7.78
CA LYS A 139 10.00 20.75 8.94
C LYS A 139 9.56 19.36 8.47
N TRP A 140 10.24 18.30 8.91
CA TRP A 140 9.58 17.01 9.06
C TRP A 140 8.49 17.21 10.11
N LYS A 141 7.23 17.19 9.69
CA LYS A 141 6.12 17.46 10.61
C LYS A 141 5.94 16.26 11.53
N ASN A 142 5.61 16.49 12.80
CA ASN A 142 5.28 15.42 13.75
C ASN A 142 4.27 14.42 13.17
N LEU A 143 3.33 14.90 12.34
CA LEU A 143 2.34 14.08 11.64
C LEU A 143 2.96 12.96 10.77
N ASN A 144 4.14 13.20 10.19
CA ASN A 144 4.86 12.22 9.38
C ASN A 144 5.57 11.16 10.24
N VAL A 145 5.90 11.46 11.50
CA VAL A 145 6.39 10.45 12.46
C VAL A 145 5.21 9.63 12.98
N VAL A 146 4.10 10.31 13.30
CA VAL A 146 2.89 9.71 13.87
C VAL A 146 2.32 8.62 12.97
N ILE A 147 2.42 8.75 11.63
CA ILE A 147 1.93 7.69 10.73
C ILE A 147 2.64 6.35 10.95
N PHE A 148 3.95 6.36 11.20
CA PHE A 148 4.69 5.11 11.41
C PHE A 148 4.37 4.48 12.77
N TYR A 149 4.19 5.30 13.80
CA TYR A 149 3.65 4.80 15.08
C TYR A 149 2.24 4.23 14.92
N TRP A 150 1.37 4.91 14.17
CA TRP A 150 0.02 4.46 13.87
C TRP A 150 -0.01 3.16 13.05
N LEU A 151 1.04 2.85 12.29
CA LEU A 151 1.22 1.55 11.63
C LEU A 151 1.81 0.47 12.56
N GLY A 152 2.01 0.75 13.84
CA GLY A 152 2.53 -0.21 14.83
C GLY A 152 4.04 -0.41 14.77
N LEU A 153 4.79 0.58 14.26
CA LEU A 153 6.26 0.55 14.19
C LEU A 153 6.87 1.26 15.40
N ARG A 154 8.03 0.78 15.82
CA ARG A 154 8.88 1.53 16.75
C ARG A 154 9.72 2.51 15.95
N VAL A 155 9.45 3.80 16.08
CA VAL A 155 10.18 4.83 15.33
C VAL A 155 11.43 5.28 16.09
N LEU A 156 12.57 5.30 15.39
CA LEU A 156 13.84 5.87 15.85
C LEU A 156 14.20 7.02 14.90
N MET A 157 14.29 8.24 15.43
CA MET A 157 14.69 9.43 14.67
C MET A 157 16.13 9.79 15.02
N CYS A 158 16.98 9.93 14.02
CA CYS A 158 18.36 10.41 14.17
C CYS A 158 18.54 11.62 13.25
N GLU A 159 18.97 12.74 13.82
CA GLU A 159 19.22 13.96 13.06
C GLU A 159 20.71 14.16 12.84
N ASP A 160 21.07 14.74 11.70
CA ASP A 160 22.42 15.20 11.38
C ASP A 160 23.54 14.15 11.54
N GLN A 161 23.34 12.97 10.96
CA GLN A 161 24.28 11.85 11.02
C GLN A 161 25.36 11.92 9.93
N THR A 162 26.60 11.67 10.31
CA THR A 162 27.74 11.46 9.40
C THR A 162 27.59 10.16 8.61
N GLU A 163 28.37 10.01 7.54
CA GLU A 163 28.41 8.77 6.75
C GLU A 163 28.65 7.54 7.65
N THR A 164 29.65 7.61 8.53
CA THR A 164 30.01 6.49 9.41
C THR A 164 28.91 6.15 10.41
N GLU A 165 28.22 7.14 10.97
CA GLU A 165 27.12 6.93 11.91
C GLU A 165 25.90 6.33 11.20
N MET A 166 25.57 6.84 10.01
CA MET A 166 24.51 6.28 9.17
C MET A 166 24.79 4.80 8.87
N SER A 167 26.01 4.47 8.45
CA SER A 167 26.42 3.09 8.14
C SER A 167 26.27 2.15 9.34
N HIS A 168 26.53 2.60 10.57
CA HIS A 168 26.36 1.79 11.78
C HIS A 168 24.89 1.57 12.19
N ILE A 169 24.02 2.57 12.02
CA ILE A 169 22.63 2.54 12.51
C ILE A 169 21.71 1.67 11.61
N LEU A 170 22.10 1.44 10.35
CA LEU A 170 21.32 0.72 9.35
C LEU A 170 21.12 -0.79 9.64
N THR A 171 21.68 -1.35 10.71
CA THR A 171 21.85 -2.80 10.87
C THR A 171 20.57 -3.61 11.21
N TYR A 172 19.46 -3.00 11.69
CA TYR A 172 18.30 -3.75 12.22
C TYR A 172 16.90 -3.16 11.92
N VAL A 173 16.69 -2.53 10.76
CA VAL A 173 15.46 -1.76 10.50
C VAL A 173 14.54 -2.43 9.47
N PHE A 174 13.23 -2.29 9.69
CA PHE A 174 12.18 -2.80 8.80
C PHE A 174 11.82 -1.75 7.74
N ILE A 175 11.72 -0.49 8.17
CA ILE A 175 11.58 0.68 7.31
C ILE A 175 12.74 1.63 7.60
N CYS A 176 13.37 2.16 6.55
CA CYS A 176 14.38 3.20 6.65
C CYS A 176 13.98 4.40 5.80
N CYS A 177 13.68 5.52 6.44
CA CYS A 177 13.46 6.80 5.79
C CYS A 177 14.76 7.61 5.81
N ILE A 178 15.32 7.93 4.65
CA ILE A 178 16.54 8.72 4.55
C ILE A 178 16.22 10.06 3.91
N LEU A 179 16.35 11.12 4.69
CA LEU A 179 16.17 12.50 4.26
C LEU A 179 17.52 13.19 4.32
N SER A 180 18.19 13.30 3.19
CA SER A 180 19.46 14.02 3.10
C SER A 180 19.63 14.75 1.76
N HIS A 181 20.80 15.34 1.55
CA HIS A 181 21.28 15.65 0.21
C HIS A 181 21.68 14.36 -0.50
N GLY A 182 21.72 14.39 -1.83
CA GLY A 182 22.08 13.25 -2.68
C GLY A 182 22.68 13.72 -3.98
N LYS A 183 23.31 12.77 -4.67
CA LYS A 183 23.65 12.82 -6.09
C LYS A 183 23.35 11.42 -6.65
N LYS A 184 23.49 11.23 -7.97
CA LYS A 184 23.16 9.95 -8.62
C LYS A 184 23.67 8.74 -7.82
N GLU A 185 22.73 7.88 -7.43
CA GLU A 185 22.94 6.60 -6.73
C GLU A 185 23.60 6.68 -5.35
N VAL A 186 23.70 7.87 -4.73
CA VAL A 186 24.30 8.03 -3.39
C VAL A 186 23.55 9.04 -2.51
N VAL A 187 23.74 8.90 -1.20
CA VAL A 187 23.22 9.82 -0.18
C VAL A 187 24.38 10.42 0.62
N PHE A 188 24.27 11.68 1.02
CA PHE A 188 25.29 12.37 1.81
C PHE A 188 25.07 12.18 3.32
N GLY A 189 26.16 11.91 4.06
CA GLY A 189 26.27 12.22 5.47
C GLY A 189 26.47 13.72 5.71
N THR A 190 26.36 14.15 6.97
CA THR A 190 26.59 15.56 7.34
C THR A 190 28.04 16.01 7.14
N ASP A 191 28.98 15.07 7.18
CA ASP A 191 30.42 15.21 6.90
C ASP A 191 30.76 15.25 5.40
N LYS A 192 29.75 15.37 4.53
CA LYS A 192 29.83 15.36 3.06
C LYS A 192 30.33 14.07 2.41
N LYS A 193 30.68 13.05 3.20
CA LYS A 193 30.96 11.74 2.66
C LYS A 193 29.65 11.11 2.16
N THR A 194 29.77 10.19 1.22
CA THR A 194 28.61 9.64 0.51
C THR A 194 28.52 8.14 0.70
N ILE A 195 27.31 7.67 0.97
CA ILE A 195 26.96 6.24 1.02
C ILE A 195 26.25 5.90 -0.28
N PRO A 196 26.73 4.92 -1.06
CA PRO A 196 25.98 4.38 -2.17
C PRO A 196 24.63 3.83 -1.72
N ILE A 197 23.55 4.12 -2.45
CA ILE A 197 22.21 3.60 -2.14
C ILE A 197 22.24 2.07 -2.15
N LYS A 198 23.02 1.48 -3.05
CA LYS A 198 23.27 0.03 -3.08
C LYS A 198 23.84 -0.48 -1.77
N ASP A 199 24.77 0.25 -1.14
CA ASP A 199 25.35 -0.14 0.15
C ASP A 199 24.33 0.01 1.29
N VAL A 200 23.52 1.07 1.27
CA VAL A 200 22.39 1.24 2.20
C VAL A 200 21.47 0.02 2.14
N THR A 201 21.08 -0.42 0.93
CA THR A 201 20.22 -1.61 0.77
C THR A 201 20.93 -2.91 1.09
N ARG A 202 22.25 -2.97 0.84
CA ARG A 202 23.08 -4.15 1.02
C ARG A 202 23.44 -4.41 2.48
N THR A 203 23.42 -3.41 3.36
CA THR A 203 23.60 -3.61 4.82
C THR A 203 22.56 -4.57 5.43
N PHE A 204 21.48 -4.87 4.69
CA PHE A 204 20.37 -5.71 5.11
C PHE A 204 20.41 -7.12 4.53
N LYS A 205 21.61 -7.69 4.37
CA LYS A 205 21.80 -9.04 3.84
C LYS A 205 20.98 -10.05 4.62
N SER A 206 20.21 -10.85 3.90
CA SER A 206 19.68 -12.11 4.40
C SER A 206 20.85 -13.09 4.51
N SER A 207 21.56 -13.09 5.65
CA SER A 207 22.47 -14.19 5.98
C SER A 207 21.66 -15.32 6.62
N ASN A 208 22.17 -16.56 6.60
CA ASN A 208 21.53 -17.72 7.23
C ASN A 208 21.20 -17.51 8.72
N ASN A 209 21.77 -16.47 9.37
CA ASN A 209 21.57 -16.12 10.77
C ASN A 209 20.92 -14.74 10.98
N SER A 210 20.43 -14.08 9.92
CA SER A 210 19.78 -12.76 10.05
C SER A 210 18.31 -12.90 10.49
N PRO A 211 17.86 -12.20 11.55
CA PRO A 211 16.45 -12.19 11.95
C PRO A 211 15.51 -11.52 10.94
N LEU A 212 16.07 -11.00 9.82
CA LEU A 212 15.39 -10.31 8.73
C LEU A 212 15.27 -11.15 7.45
N THR A 213 15.77 -12.40 7.44
CA THR A 213 15.61 -13.30 6.28
C THR A 213 14.14 -13.59 6.02
N GLY A 214 13.68 -13.36 4.79
CA GLY A 214 12.27 -13.56 4.38
C GLY A 214 11.30 -12.48 4.85
N LYS A 215 11.78 -11.39 5.47
CA LYS A 215 10.97 -10.23 5.87
C LYS A 215 11.18 -9.07 4.89
N PRO A 216 10.11 -8.32 4.56
CA PRO A 216 10.25 -7.20 3.65
C PRO A 216 11.04 -6.07 4.30
N LYS A 217 11.82 -5.35 3.48
CA LYS A 217 12.68 -4.24 3.89
C LYS A 217 12.38 -3.05 3.01
N ILE A 218 12.00 -1.93 3.60
CA ILE A 218 11.51 -0.76 2.85
C ILE A 218 12.46 0.42 3.06
N PHE A 219 12.94 1.00 1.96
CA PHE A 219 13.76 2.21 1.95
C PHE A 219 12.99 3.34 1.28
N LEU A 220 12.83 4.45 1.98
CA LEU A 220 12.12 5.64 1.53
C LEU A 220 13.15 6.79 1.49
N ILE A 221 13.69 7.08 0.31
CA ILE A 221 14.85 7.95 0.15
C ILE A 221 14.42 9.29 -0.46
N GLN A 222 14.39 10.33 0.38
CA GLN A 222 14.27 11.72 -0.04
C GLN A 222 15.67 12.34 -0.16
N ALA A 223 16.24 12.21 -1.35
CA ALA A 223 17.49 12.85 -1.74
C ALA A 223 17.44 13.20 -3.24
N CYS A 224 18.13 14.27 -3.64
CA CYS A 224 18.28 14.56 -5.07
C CYS A 224 19.12 13.47 -5.74
N GLN A 225 18.81 13.10 -6.99
CA GLN A 225 19.59 12.15 -7.78
C GLN A 225 20.38 12.82 -8.92
N GLY A 226 20.28 14.14 -9.02
CA GLY A 226 21.10 15.00 -9.86
C GLY A 226 20.61 16.44 -9.82
N ASN A 227 21.01 17.24 -10.81
CA ASN A 227 20.72 18.67 -10.88
C ASN A 227 19.71 19.02 -11.99
N ASP A 228 19.26 18.04 -12.77
CA ASP A 228 18.32 18.28 -13.87
C ASP A 228 16.88 18.46 -13.35
N TYR A 229 16.06 19.13 -14.16
CA TYR A 229 14.63 19.26 -13.93
C TYR A 229 13.86 18.35 -14.88
N GLN A 230 12.82 17.70 -14.38
CA GLN A 230 11.90 16.97 -15.25
C GLN A 230 10.96 17.94 -15.96
N ARG A 231 10.82 17.75 -17.27
CA ARG A 231 9.79 18.38 -18.11
C ARG A 231 8.71 17.36 -18.44
N GLY A 232 7.48 17.80 -18.64
CA GLY A 232 6.38 16.92 -19.05
C GLY A 232 6.65 16.28 -20.42
N VAL A 233 6.43 14.96 -20.54
CA VAL A 233 6.57 14.20 -21.79
C VAL A 233 5.37 13.25 -21.91
N VAL A 234 4.94 12.96 -23.15
CA VAL A 234 3.89 11.97 -23.45
C VAL A 234 4.54 10.58 -23.51
N GLU A 235 4.05 9.64 -22.69
CA GLU A 235 4.65 8.32 -22.50
C GLU A 235 4.33 7.34 -23.65
N LYS A 236 5.29 6.42 -23.92
CA LYS A 236 5.14 5.24 -24.78
C LYS A 236 5.73 4.04 -24.03
N ASP A 237 4.92 3.00 -23.88
CA ASP A 237 5.17 1.82 -23.04
C ASP A 237 6.08 0.77 -23.69
N LEU A 238 6.80 -0.02 -22.87
CA LEU A 238 7.38 -1.32 -23.25
C LEU A 238 7.37 -2.30 -22.06
N GLU A 239 7.05 -3.56 -22.34
CA GLU A 239 6.92 -4.72 -21.45
C GLU A 239 8.11 -5.70 -21.56
N THR A 240 8.31 -6.61 -20.58
CA THR A 240 8.82 -7.99 -20.81
C THR A 240 8.74 -8.90 -19.56
N ASP A 241 8.56 -10.21 -19.79
CA ASP A 241 8.33 -11.32 -18.83
C ASP A 241 9.50 -12.34 -18.70
N GLU A 242 9.48 -13.14 -17.60
CA GLU A 242 9.63 -14.62 -17.49
C GLU A 242 10.49 -15.20 -16.32
N GLY A 243 10.02 -16.32 -15.72
CA GLY A 243 10.55 -17.08 -14.56
C GLY A 243 11.63 -18.14 -14.87
N SER A 244 12.09 -19.08 -14.01
CA SER A 244 11.68 -19.66 -12.72
C SER A 244 12.83 -20.50 -12.08
N VAL A 245 12.60 -21.03 -10.86
CA VAL A 245 13.35 -22.04 -10.05
C VAL A 245 14.51 -21.58 -9.15
N GLY A 246 14.22 -21.55 -7.83
CA GLY A 246 14.90 -22.47 -6.90
C GLY A 246 15.97 -21.97 -5.92
N SER A 247 16.28 -20.67 -5.85
CA SER A 247 16.96 -20.06 -4.71
C SER A 247 16.55 -18.59 -4.62
N VAL A 248 16.49 -18.04 -3.41
CA VAL A 248 16.10 -16.63 -3.23
C VAL A 248 17.35 -15.78 -3.39
N PRO A 249 17.40 -14.80 -4.32
CA PRO A 249 18.54 -13.91 -4.44
C PRO A 249 18.81 -13.15 -3.14
N GLU A 250 20.07 -12.81 -2.87
CA GLU A 250 20.51 -12.10 -1.65
C GLU A 250 19.78 -10.75 -1.45
N GLU A 251 19.36 -10.12 -2.56
CA GLU A 251 18.65 -8.83 -2.60
C GLU A 251 17.12 -8.96 -2.68
N ALA A 252 16.56 -10.15 -2.46
CA ALA A 252 15.11 -10.33 -2.43
C ALA A 252 14.46 -9.68 -1.20
N ASP A 253 13.16 -9.44 -1.30
CA ASP A 253 12.34 -8.86 -0.22
C ASP A 253 12.72 -7.40 0.12
N VAL A 254 13.29 -6.66 -0.85
CA VAL A 254 13.64 -5.24 -0.72
C VAL A 254 12.68 -4.38 -1.56
N LEU A 255 12.28 -3.24 -1.01
CA LEU A 255 11.58 -2.18 -1.72
C LEU A 255 12.33 -0.87 -1.50
N VAL A 256 12.64 -0.15 -2.57
CA VAL A 256 13.26 1.17 -2.52
C VAL A 256 12.36 2.14 -3.28
N ALA A 257 11.87 3.18 -2.60
CA ALA A 257 11.19 4.30 -3.21
C ALA A 257 12.06 5.55 -3.06
N ILE A 258 12.51 6.09 -4.18
CA ILE A 258 13.35 7.29 -4.25
C ILE A 258 12.47 8.46 -4.70
N ALA A 259 12.63 9.61 -4.07
CA ALA A 259 11.76 10.77 -4.31
C ALA A 259 11.79 11.31 -5.74
N THR A 260 12.80 10.98 -6.54
CA THR A 260 12.94 11.40 -7.94
C THR A 260 13.71 10.34 -8.73
N VAL A 261 13.43 10.23 -10.03
CA VAL A 261 14.24 9.41 -10.96
C VAL A 261 15.69 9.92 -11.05
N GLU A 262 16.56 9.07 -11.58
CA GLU A 262 17.97 9.39 -11.82
C GLU A 262 18.21 10.75 -12.50
N ASN A 263 19.33 11.40 -12.14
CA ASN A 263 19.77 12.71 -12.64
C ASN A 263 18.86 13.91 -12.30
N CYS A 264 17.69 13.69 -11.71
CA CYS A 264 16.73 14.75 -11.44
C CYS A 264 16.79 15.27 -9.99
N ALA A 265 16.34 16.51 -9.80
CA ALA A 265 16.22 17.15 -8.49
C ALA A 265 14.93 16.73 -7.76
N SER A 266 15.01 16.59 -6.43
CA SER A 266 13.84 16.34 -5.58
C SER A 266 13.37 17.65 -4.93
N PHE A 267 12.07 17.96 -5.01
CA PHE A 267 11.54 19.24 -4.56
C PHE A 267 11.01 19.22 -3.14
N ARG A 268 11.18 20.36 -2.50
CA ARG A 268 10.66 20.64 -1.17
C ARG A 268 10.11 22.05 -1.10
N ASN A 269 8.90 22.16 -0.58
CA ASN A 269 8.33 23.43 -0.18
C ASN A 269 8.82 23.79 1.23
N THR A 270 9.29 25.02 1.42
CA THR A 270 9.86 25.50 2.69
C THR A 270 8.85 25.53 3.83
N ALA A 271 7.56 25.73 3.54
CA ALA A 271 6.48 25.75 4.52
C ALA A 271 5.78 24.39 4.68
N LYS A 272 5.56 23.67 3.57
CA LYS A 272 4.76 22.44 3.55
C LYS A 272 5.58 21.16 3.72
N GLY A 273 6.87 21.17 3.40
CA GLY A 273 7.76 20.00 3.42
C GLY A 273 8.03 19.43 2.02
N SER A 274 8.65 18.25 1.94
CA SER A 274 8.96 17.59 0.67
C SER A 274 7.70 17.09 -0.01
N TRP A 275 7.62 17.18 -1.34
CA TRP A 275 6.44 16.70 -2.08
C TRP A 275 6.23 15.21 -1.90
N PHE A 276 7.27 14.42 -2.17
CA PHE A 276 7.23 12.97 -2.01
C PHE A 276 6.83 12.53 -0.61
N ILE A 277 7.43 13.10 0.44
CA ILE A 277 7.11 12.73 1.83
C ILE A 277 5.67 13.08 2.21
N GLN A 278 5.16 14.24 1.78
CA GLN A 278 3.77 14.62 2.05
C GLN A 278 2.80 13.66 1.38
N SER A 279 3.00 13.40 0.09
CA SER A 279 2.22 12.44 -0.69
C SER A 279 2.29 11.05 -0.07
N LEU A 280 3.49 10.59 0.31
CA LEU A 280 3.70 9.31 0.96
C LEU A 280 2.93 9.16 2.27
N CYS A 281 3.04 10.12 3.18
CA CYS A 281 2.33 10.05 4.46
C CYS A 281 0.81 10.09 4.28
N GLN A 282 0.30 10.84 3.30
CA GLN A 282 -1.13 10.88 2.98
C GLN A 282 -1.60 9.55 2.40
N GLN A 283 -0.91 9.03 1.38
CA GLN A 283 -1.29 7.79 0.71
C GLN A 283 -1.14 6.57 1.63
N LEU A 284 -0.14 6.55 2.52
CA LEU A 284 -0.04 5.53 3.57
C LEU A 284 -1.25 5.58 4.50
N ARG A 285 -1.70 6.76 4.92
CA ARG A 285 -2.89 6.89 5.80
C ARG A 285 -4.14 6.34 5.13
N GLU A 286 -4.42 6.80 3.93
CA GLU A 286 -5.65 6.45 3.22
C GLU A 286 -5.62 5.00 2.74
N GLY A 287 -4.53 4.60 2.07
CA GLY A 287 -4.38 3.26 1.49
C GLY A 287 -4.26 2.15 2.54
N CYS A 288 -3.50 2.35 3.62
CA CYS A 288 -3.46 1.36 4.70
C CYS A 288 -4.82 1.20 5.39
N SER A 289 -5.63 2.26 5.47
CA SER A 289 -7.00 2.17 6.01
C SER A 289 -7.94 1.38 5.11
N ARG A 290 -7.77 1.49 3.78
CA ARG A 290 -8.52 0.70 2.79
C ARG A 290 -8.05 -0.75 2.68
N GLY A 291 -6.86 -1.05 3.19
CA GLY A 291 -6.22 -2.36 3.06
C GLY A 291 -5.47 -2.56 1.75
N ASP A 292 -5.02 -1.46 1.14
CA ASP A 292 -4.19 -1.48 -0.07
C ASP A 292 -2.79 -2.01 0.28
N ASP A 293 -2.16 -2.72 -0.66
CA ASP A 293 -0.77 -3.14 -0.52
C ASP A 293 0.20 -1.98 -0.78
N ILE A 294 1.42 -2.09 -0.25
CA ILE A 294 2.42 -1.01 -0.31
C ILE A 294 2.75 -0.57 -1.74
N HIS A 295 2.70 -1.49 -2.73
CA HIS A 295 3.00 -1.13 -4.12
C HIS A 295 1.90 -0.24 -4.67
N SER A 296 0.64 -0.65 -4.48
CA SER A 296 -0.54 0.17 -4.87
C SER A 296 -0.51 1.55 -4.21
N ILE A 297 -0.13 1.62 -2.92
CA ILE A 297 0.02 2.88 -2.20
C ILE A 297 1.10 3.77 -2.84
N LEU A 298 2.27 3.21 -3.13
CA LEU A 298 3.38 3.97 -3.73
C LEU A 298 3.08 4.40 -5.17
N GLN A 299 2.28 3.63 -5.91
CA GLN A 299 1.77 4.06 -7.22
C GLN A 299 0.87 5.29 -7.11
N CYS A 300 0.01 5.36 -6.09
CA CYS A 300 -0.75 6.57 -5.79
C CYS A 300 0.17 7.74 -5.39
N VAL A 301 1.30 7.48 -4.72
CA VAL A 301 2.32 8.52 -4.45
C VAL A 301 2.93 9.04 -5.74
N ASN A 302 3.29 8.16 -6.69
CA ASN A 302 3.79 8.57 -8.00
C ASN A 302 2.77 9.46 -8.72
N SER A 303 1.51 9.02 -8.77
CA SER A 303 0.42 9.80 -9.36
C SER A 303 0.31 11.19 -8.70
N ASP A 304 0.21 11.27 -7.37
CA ASP A 304 0.06 12.56 -6.67
C ASP A 304 1.28 13.48 -6.83
N VAL A 305 2.50 12.94 -6.82
CA VAL A 305 3.72 13.75 -7.03
C VAL A 305 3.82 14.23 -8.48
N SER A 306 3.49 13.38 -9.45
CA SER A 306 3.53 13.71 -10.88
C SER A 306 2.60 14.86 -11.25
N GLN A 307 1.51 15.05 -10.52
CA GLN A 307 0.56 16.13 -10.77
C GLN A 307 1.00 17.48 -10.17
N LYS A 308 2.05 17.52 -9.34
CA LYS A 308 2.53 18.77 -8.73
C LYS A 308 3.30 19.61 -9.74
N GLU A 309 3.19 20.93 -9.59
CA GLU A 309 3.85 21.93 -10.46
C GLU A 309 4.83 22.76 -9.64
N GLY A 310 6.07 22.85 -10.11
CA GLY A 310 7.15 23.55 -9.42
C GLY A 310 7.29 25.00 -9.87
N SER A 311 6.52 25.41 -10.87
CA SER A 311 6.50 26.74 -11.42
C SER A 311 5.08 27.12 -11.84
N ASN A 312 4.85 28.41 -12.08
CA ASN A 312 3.56 28.90 -12.60
C ASN A 312 3.32 28.51 -14.07
N LEU A 313 4.36 28.05 -14.77
CA LEU A 313 4.26 27.47 -16.11
C LEU A 313 4.09 25.95 -15.98
N PRO A 314 2.91 25.39 -16.35
CA PRO A 314 2.68 23.95 -16.25
C PRO A 314 3.70 23.16 -17.05
N GLY A 315 4.19 22.05 -16.48
CA GLY A 315 5.10 21.13 -17.17
C GLY A 315 6.58 21.59 -17.19
N LEU A 316 6.89 22.81 -16.74
CA LEU A 316 8.26 23.34 -16.74
C LEU A 316 9.12 22.72 -15.63
N ILE A 317 8.53 22.48 -14.46
CA ILE A 317 9.21 21.90 -13.30
C ILE A 317 8.31 20.81 -12.72
N LYS A 318 8.65 19.56 -13.00
CA LYS A 318 7.93 18.36 -12.54
C LYS A 318 8.81 17.50 -11.65
N GLN A 319 8.18 16.57 -10.96
CA GLN A 319 8.85 15.55 -10.14
C GLN A 319 8.14 14.21 -10.34
N MET A 320 8.90 13.13 -10.46
CA MET A 320 8.43 11.76 -10.59
C MET A 320 9.30 10.89 -9.69
N PRO A 321 8.73 10.31 -8.61
CA PRO A 321 9.44 9.33 -7.80
C PRO A 321 9.69 8.04 -8.57
N GLU A 322 10.73 7.31 -8.18
CA GLU A 322 11.10 6.02 -8.76
C GLU A 322 10.94 4.92 -7.71
N ILE A 323 10.28 3.82 -8.07
CA ILE A 323 10.05 2.69 -7.18
C ILE A 323 10.76 1.47 -7.78
N ARG A 324 11.66 0.86 -7.01
CA ARG A 324 12.34 -0.38 -7.34
C ARG A 324 11.93 -1.43 -6.32
N TYR A 325 11.53 -2.62 -6.75
CA TYR A 325 11.11 -3.68 -5.83
C TYR A 325 11.64 -5.05 -6.25
N THR A 326 11.97 -5.85 -5.24
CA THR A 326 12.28 -7.28 -5.32
C THR A 326 11.42 -8.07 -4.32
N LEU A 327 10.31 -7.46 -3.86
CA LEU A 327 9.31 -8.11 -3.00
C LEU A 327 8.70 -9.31 -3.73
N ARG A 328 8.57 -10.42 -3.01
CA ARG A 328 8.04 -11.70 -3.53
C ARG A 328 6.59 -11.96 -3.12
N LYS A 329 6.03 -11.15 -2.22
CA LYS A 329 4.65 -11.25 -1.70
C LYS A 329 4.07 -9.86 -1.53
N LYS A 330 2.74 -9.75 -1.51
CA LYS A 330 2.08 -8.50 -1.14
C LYS A 330 2.45 -8.11 0.28
N LEU A 331 2.75 -6.83 0.51
CA LEU A 331 2.97 -6.27 1.84
C LEU A 331 1.79 -5.37 2.20
N LEU A 332 1.00 -5.79 3.18
CA LEU A 332 -0.13 -5.06 3.70
C LEU A 332 0.24 -4.51 5.08
N LEU A 333 0.19 -3.20 5.25
CA LEU A 333 0.39 -2.56 6.55
C LEU A 333 -0.98 -2.11 7.06
N SER A 334 -1.40 -2.62 8.20
CA SER A 334 -2.67 -2.22 8.81
C SER A 334 -2.43 -1.23 9.96
N PRO A 335 -3.36 -0.29 10.18
CA PRO A 335 -3.38 0.55 11.37
C PRO A 335 -3.28 -0.28 12.65
N PHE A 336 -2.60 0.27 13.65
CA PHE A 336 -2.57 -0.27 15.00
C PHE A 336 -3.76 0.32 15.77
N ASN A 337 -4.77 -0.51 16.01
CA ASN A 337 -5.89 -0.16 16.90
C ASN A 337 -5.45 -0.35 18.35
N THR A 338 -5.52 0.72 19.15
CA THR A 338 -5.34 0.66 20.62
C THR A 338 -6.64 0.35 21.37
N GLU A 339 -7.70 -0.06 20.68
CA GLU A 339 -8.93 -0.53 21.34
C GLU A 339 -8.88 -2.05 21.50
N ALA A 340 -8.31 -2.48 22.63
CA ALA A 340 -8.51 -3.78 23.24
C ALA A 340 -8.51 -3.60 24.77
#